data_AF-A0A2G2A9D2-F1
#
_entry.id   AF-A0A2G2A9D2-F1
#
_cell.length_a   1.000
_cell.length_b   1.000
_cell.length_c   1.000
_cell.angle_alpha   90.00
_cell.angle_beta   90.00
_cell.angle_gamma   90.00
#
_symmetry.space_group_name_H-M   'P 1'
#
loop_
_entity.id
_entity.type
_entity.pdbx_description
1 polymer ?
#
loop_
_entity_poly.entity_id
_entity_poly.type
_entity_poly.pdbx_seq_one_letter_code
_entity_poly.pdbx_strand_id
1 'polypeptide(L)'
;MSDHPALFDRTSVRWGLRGDPVLWDALQIHFDQSGLPDSSAAFETALTTRIEGLIGCSLADAPRRIPVRAFFSENGGMSSGMVDRDVWRDSLIPLLLGRYRDRTSTH
;
A
#
# COMPACT_ATOMS: atom_id res chain seq x y z
N MET A 1 4.63 13.59 17.37
CA MET A 1 4.82 12.21 16.90
C MET A 1 3.50 11.81 16.29
N SER A 2 3.45 11.74 14.97
CA SER A 2 2.20 11.49 14.24
C SER A 2 1.73 10.06 14.53
N ASP A 3 0.65 9.94 15.29
CA ASP A 3 0.06 8.65 15.64
C ASP A 3 -0.83 8.19 14.49
N HIS A 4 -0.23 7.56 13.46
CA HIS A 4 -0.95 6.88 12.39
C HIS A 4 -0.88 5.34 12.39
N PRO A 5 -0.49 4.62 13.48
CA PRO A 5 -0.35 3.16 13.44
C PRO A 5 -1.68 2.45 13.14
N ALA A 6 -2.82 3.05 13.47
CA ALA A 6 -4.15 2.49 13.16
C ALA A 6 -4.46 2.46 11.65
N LEU A 7 -3.90 3.39 10.86
CA LEU A 7 -4.16 3.44 9.41
C LEU A 7 -3.54 2.24 8.71
N PHE A 8 -2.29 1.91 9.06
CA PHE A 8 -1.52 0.81 8.50
C PHE A 8 -1.54 -0.45 9.37
N ASP A 9 -2.49 -0.56 10.30
CA ASP A 9 -2.63 -1.76 11.13
C ASP A 9 -2.86 -3.00 10.25
N ARG A 10 -2.05 -4.04 10.49
CA ARG A 10 -2.09 -5.28 9.71
C ARG A 10 -3.20 -6.22 10.18
N THR A 11 -3.86 -5.93 11.30
CA THR A 11 -4.97 -6.74 11.77
C THR A 11 -6.04 -6.86 10.69
N SER A 12 -6.45 -8.10 10.40
CA SER A 12 -7.45 -8.45 9.39
C SER A 12 -7.08 -8.15 7.93
N VAL A 13 -5.83 -7.80 7.62
CA VAL A 13 -5.40 -7.63 6.23
C VAL A 13 -5.22 -9.01 5.57
N ARG A 14 -5.82 -9.17 4.39
CA ARG A 14 -5.65 -10.36 3.55
C ARG A 14 -4.69 -10.06 2.41
N TRP A 15 -3.56 -10.75 2.38
CA TRP A 15 -2.53 -10.62 1.36
C TRP A 15 -2.76 -11.60 0.19
N GLY A 16 -2.39 -11.22 -1.03
CA GLY A 16 -2.41 -12.09 -2.20
C GLY A 16 -1.06 -12.79 -2.43
N LEU A 17 0.02 -12.01 -2.46
CA LEU A 17 1.39 -12.44 -2.72
C LEU A 17 2.34 -11.92 -1.64
N ARG A 18 3.56 -12.49 -1.60
CA ARG A 18 4.55 -12.19 -0.55
C ARG A 18 5.15 -10.78 -0.64
N GLY A 19 5.01 -10.10 -1.78
CA GLY A 19 5.39 -8.70 -1.94
C GLY A 19 4.34 -7.72 -1.39
N ASP A 20 3.09 -8.13 -1.17
CA ASP A 20 2.05 -7.22 -0.68
C ASP A 20 2.36 -6.67 0.72
N PRO A 21 2.79 -7.48 1.72
CA PRO A 21 3.19 -6.94 3.02
C PRO A 21 4.38 -5.98 2.93
N VAL A 22 5.31 -6.20 1.99
CA VAL A 22 6.49 -5.36 1.79
C VAL A 22 6.10 -4.00 1.22
N LEU A 23 5.21 -3.98 0.22
CA LEU A 23 4.64 -2.75 -0.32
C LEU A 23 3.87 -1.97 0.75
N TRP A 24 3.07 -2.67 1.57
CA TRP A 24 2.34 -2.06 2.68
C TRP A 24 3.27 -1.36 3.68
N ASP A 25 4.35 -2.02 4.11
CA ASP A 25 5.33 -1.42 5.03
C ASP A 25 6.02 -0.21 4.41
N ALA A 26 6.36 -0.29 3.12
CA ALA A 26 6.96 0.82 2.41
C ALA A 26 6.04 2.05 2.32
N LEU A 27 4.72 1.84 2.25
CA LEU A 27 3.72 2.92 2.33
C LEU A 27 3.64 3.49 3.73
N GLN A 28 3.56 2.63 4.76
CA GLN A 28 3.54 3.09 6.14
C GLN A 28 4.75 3.97 6.46
N ILE A 29 5.97 3.49 6.16
CA ILE A 29 7.21 4.25 6.36
C ILE A 29 7.16 5.59 5.64
N HIS A 30 6.65 5.62 4.40
CA HIS A 30 6.55 6.86 3.64
C HIS A 30 5.63 7.88 4.30
N PHE A 31 4.43 7.48 4.74
CA PHE A 31 3.46 8.37 5.36
C PHE A 31 3.80 8.74 6.81
N ASP A 32 4.51 7.88 7.53
CA ASP A 32 5.07 8.20 8.85
C ASP A 32 6.13 9.32 8.74
N GLN A 33 6.88 9.37 7.64
CA GLN A 33 7.92 10.38 7.39
C GLN A 33 7.39 11.67 6.77
N SER A 34 6.50 11.57 5.77
CA SER A 34 5.99 12.71 5.00
C SER A 34 4.76 13.36 5.63
N GLY A 35 4.12 12.68 6.58
CA GLY A 35 2.82 13.06 7.12
C GLY A 35 1.67 12.63 6.22
N LEU A 36 0.47 12.61 6.80
CA LEU A 36 -0.73 12.34 6.02
C LEU A 36 -1.27 13.64 5.40
N PRO A 37 -1.76 13.59 4.14
CA PRO A 37 -2.43 14.73 3.53
C PRO A 37 -3.67 15.17 4.32
N ASP A 38 -4.15 16.38 4.08
CA ASP A 38 -5.28 17.00 4.81
C ASP A 38 -6.67 16.63 4.27
N SER A 39 -6.74 15.94 3.12
CA SER A 39 -8.01 15.51 2.54
C SER A 39 -7.94 14.09 1.99
N SER A 40 -9.11 13.44 1.93
CA SER A 40 -9.25 12.09 1.37
C SER A 40 -8.82 12.00 -0.09
N ALA A 41 -9.15 13.01 -0.90
CA ALA A 41 -8.72 13.07 -2.31
C ALA A 41 -7.20 13.23 -2.46
N ALA A 42 -6.58 14.05 -1.62
CA ALA A 42 -5.12 14.20 -1.61
C ALA A 42 -4.43 12.92 -1.11
N PHE A 43 -5.00 12.23 -0.12
CA PHE A 43 -4.52 10.94 0.35
C PHE A 43 -4.62 9.86 -0.73
N GLU A 44 -5.74 9.76 -1.43
CA GLU A 44 -5.93 8.81 -2.54
C GLU A 44 -4.92 9.03 -3.67
N THR A 45 -4.69 10.30 -4.03
CA THR A 45 -3.70 10.67 -5.04
C THR A 45 -2.29 10.31 -4.59
N ALA A 46 -1.92 10.66 -3.35
CA ALA A 46 -0.60 10.36 -2.79
C ALA A 46 -0.36 8.85 -2.65
N LEU A 47 -1.36 8.10 -2.19
CA LEU A 47 -1.31 6.65 -2.04
C LEU A 47 -1.09 5.97 -3.40
N THR A 48 -1.91 6.30 -4.39
CA THR A 48 -1.82 5.72 -5.74
C THR A 48 -0.47 6.04 -6.38
N THR A 49 -0.08 7.32 -6.35
CA THR A 49 1.23 7.77 -6.88
C THR A 49 2.38 7.03 -6.22
N ARG A 50 2.32 6.83 -4.90
CA ARG A 50 3.38 6.15 -4.18
C ARG A 50 3.44 4.66 -4.50
N ILE A 51 2.29 3.99 -4.60
CA ILE A 51 2.23 2.58 -5.00
C ILE A 51 2.84 2.40 -6.38
N GLU A 52 2.40 3.18 -7.37
CA GLU A 52 2.88 3.09 -8.75
C GLU A 52 4.39 3.37 -8.84
N GLY A 53 4.89 4.34 -8.07
CA GLY A 53 6.31 4.62 -7.98
C GLY A 53 7.14 3.48 -7.35
N LEU A 54 6.57 2.73 -6.40
CA LEU A 54 7.23 1.58 -5.76
C LEU A 54 7.21 0.33 -6.63
N ILE A 55 6.12 0.07 -7.35
CA ILE A 55 5.99 -1.10 -8.23
C ILE A 55 6.55 -0.85 -9.64
N GLY A 56 6.78 0.42 -10.02
CA GLY A 56 7.37 0.83 -11.29
C GLY A 56 6.43 0.78 -12.50
N CYS A 57 5.11 0.70 -12.27
CA CYS A 57 4.10 0.67 -13.33
C CYS A 57 2.74 1.16 -12.81
N SER A 58 1.80 1.47 -13.70
CA SER A 58 0.43 1.82 -13.31
C SER A 58 -0.37 0.60 -12.90
N LEU A 59 -1.12 0.68 -11.80
CA LEU A 59 -2.03 -0.39 -11.38
C LEU A 59 -3.18 -0.63 -12.36
N ALA A 60 -3.54 0.39 -13.15
CA ALA A 60 -4.61 0.29 -14.15
C ALA A 60 -4.25 -0.72 -15.26
N ASP A 61 -3.01 -0.63 -15.75
CA ASP A 61 -2.54 -1.39 -16.92
C ASP A 61 -1.65 -2.60 -16.54
N ALA A 62 -1.26 -2.70 -15.27
CA ALA A 62 -0.37 -3.77 -14.82
C ALA A 62 -0.99 -5.17 -14.92
N PRO A 63 -0.16 -6.21 -15.16
CA PRO A 63 -0.60 -7.59 -15.05
C PRO A 63 -0.98 -7.93 -13.60
N ARG A 64 -1.78 -8.99 -13.42
CA ARG A 64 -2.23 -9.44 -12.09
C ARG A 64 -1.09 -9.65 -11.10
N ARG A 65 0.05 -10.18 -11.54
CA ARG A 65 1.24 -10.40 -10.71
C ARG A 65 2.34 -9.47 -11.17
N ILE A 66 2.71 -8.53 -10.32
CA ILE A 66 3.67 -7.47 -10.63
C ILE A 66 5.01 -7.79 -10.00
N PRO A 67 6.08 -8.02 -10.78
CA PRO A 67 7.42 -8.24 -10.25
C PRO A 67 8.06 -6.95 -9.80
N VAL A 68 8.30 -6.81 -8.49
CA VAL A 68 8.98 -5.65 -7.90
C VAL A 68 10.37 -6.09 -7.45
N ARG A 69 11.38 -5.79 -8.27
CA ARG A 69 12.78 -6.23 -8.05
C ARG A 69 13.30 -5.92 -6.66
N ALA A 70 12.96 -4.75 -6.11
CA ALA A 70 13.38 -4.31 -4.79
C ALA A 70 12.82 -5.17 -3.63
N PHE A 71 11.77 -5.96 -3.88
CA PHE A 71 11.14 -6.81 -2.86
C PHE A 71 11.66 -8.25 -2.90
N PHE A 72 12.49 -8.61 -3.88
CA PHE A 72 13.09 -9.95 -3.91
C PHE A 72 14.18 -10.04 -2.84
N SER A 73 13.94 -10.89 -1.83
CA SER A 73 14.99 -11.29 -0.89
C SER A 73 15.91 -12.33 -1.55
N GLU A 74 17.23 -12.21 -1.31
CA GLU A 74 18.25 -13.14 -1.83
C GLU A 74 18.00 -14.61 -1.43
N ASN A 75 17.24 -14.85 -0.35
CA ASN A 75 16.89 -16.18 0.15
C ASN A 75 15.43 -16.60 -0.16
N GLY A 76 14.71 -15.82 -0.97
CA GLY A 76 13.28 -16.00 -1.24
C GLY A 76 12.98 -16.83 -2.50
N GLY A 77 11.94 -17.68 -2.45
CA GLY A 77 11.42 -18.38 -3.63
C GLY A 77 10.80 -17.44 -4.67
N MET A 78 10.35 -17.99 -5.82
CA MET A 78 9.89 -17.27 -7.01
C MET A 78 8.79 -16.19 -6.79
N SER A 79 8.09 -16.19 -5.65
CA SER A 79 7.03 -15.21 -5.34
C SER A 79 7.44 -14.11 -4.35
N SER A 80 8.69 -14.10 -3.86
CA SER A 80 9.08 -13.21 -2.75
C SER A 80 9.03 -11.73 -3.08
N GLY A 81 9.15 -11.34 -4.36
CA GLY A 81 9.03 -9.94 -4.79
C GLY A 81 7.82 -9.64 -5.68
N MET A 82 6.78 -10.47 -5.64
CA MET A 82 5.59 -10.27 -6.46
C MET A 82 4.47 -9.58 -5.68
N VAL A 83 3.82 -8.61 -6.30
CA VAL A 83 2.65 -7.88 -5.78
C VAL A 83 1.39 -8.31 -6.55
N ASP A 84 0.28 -8.53 -5.85
CA ASP A 84 -1.01 -8.91 -6.47
C ASP A 84 -1.83 -7.67 -6.79
N ARG A 85 -1.88 -7.29 -8.07
CA ARG A 85 -2.59 -6.10 -8.56
C ARG A 85 -4.04 -6.08 -8.09
N ASP A 86 -4.73 -7.22 -8.20
CA ASP A 86 -6.17 -7.29 -7.93
C ASP A 86 -6.43 -7.10 -6.44
N VAL A 87 -5.62 -7.70 -5.56
CA VAL A 87 -5.74 -7.48 -4.10
C VAL A 87 -5.50 -6.02 -3.72
N TRP A 88 -4.53 -5.35 -4.35
CA TRP A 88 -4.29 -3.93 -4.11
C TRP A 88 -5.45 -3.05 -4.57
N ARG A 89 -5.91 -3.26 -5.80
CA ARG A 89 -7.00 -2.47 -6.40
C ARG A 89 -8.34 -2.70 -5.70
N ASP A 90 -8.67 -3.96 -5.43
CA ASP A 90 -10.02 -4.36 -5.03
C ASP A 90 -10.20 -4.43 -3.51
N SER A 91 -9.11 -4.41 -2.72
CA SER A 91 -9.17 -4.58 -1.27
C SER A 91 -8.26 -3.64 -0.47
N LEU A 92 -6.96 -3.61 -0.75
CA LEU A 92 -6.01 -2.88 0.13
C LEU A 92 -6.09 -1.36 -0.01
N ILE A 93 -6.22 -0.84 -1.24
CA ILE A 93 -6.44 0.60 -1.47
C ILE A 93 -7.78 1.02 -0.86
N PRO A 94 -8.93 0.38 -1.19
CA PRO A 94 -10.20 0.70 -0.55
C PRO A 94 -10.16 0.66 1.00
N LEU A 95 -9.46 -0.31 1.58
CA LEU A 95 -9.27 -0.44 3.03
C LEU A 95 -8.55 0.78 3.61
N LEU A 96 -7.42 1.18 3.02
CA LEU A 96 -6.64 2.34 3.49
C LEU A 96 -7.44 3.64 3.34
N LEU A 97 -8.16 3.82 2.23
CA LEU A 97 -9.03 4.98 2.03
C LEU A 97 -10.17 5.03 3.05
N GLY A 98 -10.80 3.88 3.35
CA GLY A 98 -11.84 3.78 4.38
C GLY A 98 -11.32 4.18 5.75
N ARG A 99 -10.21 3.57 6.19
CA ARG A 99 -9.56 3.90 7.47
C ARG A 99 -9.17 5.38 7.57
N TYR A 100 -8.67 5.97 6.49
CA TYR A 100 -8.36 7.39 6.46
C TYR A 100 -9.62 8.25 6.66
N ARG A 101 -10.71 7.93 5.96
CA ARG A 101 -12.00 8.67 6.06
C ARG A 101 -12.60 8.59 7.45
N ASP A 102 -12.59 7.40 8.07
CA ASP A 102 -13.11 7.19 9.42
C ASP A 102 -12.35 8.03 10.45
N ARG A 103 -11.02 8.12 10.29
CA ARG A 103 -10.17 8.99 11.11
C ARG A 103 -10.52 10.47 10.93
N THR A 104 -10.75 10.94 9.70
CA THR A 104 -11.10 12.35 9.45
C THR A 104 -12.54 12.72 9.83
N SER A 105 -13.43 11.73 9.95
CA SER A 105 -14.84 11.94 10.30
C SER A 105 -15.09 12.08 11.81
N THR A 106 -14.06 11.90 12.64
CA THR A 106 -14.14 12.01 14.11
C THR A 106 -13.77 13.43 14.59
N HIS A 107 -14.07 14.46 13.80
CA HIS A 107 -13.82 15.87 14.14
C HIS A 107 -15.12 16.65 14.31
#